data_AF-A0A383UV22-F1
#
_entry.id   AF-A0A383UV22-F1
#
_cell.length_a   1.000
_cell.length_b   1.000
_cell.length_c   1.000
_cell.angle_alpha   90.00
_cell.angle_beta   90.00
_cell.angle_gamma   90.00
#
_symmetry.space_group_name_H-M   'P 1'
#
loop_
_entity.id
_entity.type
_entity.pdbx_description
1 polymer ?
#
loop_
_entity_poly.entity_id
_entity_poly.type
_entity_poly.pdbx_seq_one_letter_code
_entity_poly.pdbx_strand_id
1 'polypeptide(L)'
;MKGNKMFDGIGVLFSIFWYLHSGPRIHAFPNDSNPKEVSNDFICAGSYFSAQVLEENIKTTCDKFTNASPSSRYPSRLEDTGIFGSISDSLITGLLSYKDNQYAKGITGNNRIVIDMDCNFFGVVIYKNKKQPIPCLELSYPAGNSETGTDSNYFEGYNCTGAVFSDEYIKRSMTIASGKKKRKPENYPREFILKNGRSVLSWPILATFYYSGTKYFLLITETGQMVGVRELRGDEELECQPIKVGLVPHTTRMKSLPIPDNVDQENAVRYNCDGQIFKGHYIKKNLQKAADAHKHNRLTKLTRFNYPCQILISKSECPSGRWQWPLRNHAGAKKATVSVSSTVLVFSQNFDFLGVYYIKNKKHIKCAKYFVQRRPDKASMILFPDLNVSASCCLDCMDDSGCCPETNEASDRDTSMKICCESVHCVTEICREDIIVDNNMARI
;
A
#
# COMPACT_ATOMS: atom_id res chain seq x y z
N MET A 1 32.18 -46.36 55.26
CA MET A 1 31.42 -45.20 54.76
C MET A 1 31.87 -44.90 53.33
N LYS A 2 31.09 -45.32 52.33
CA LYS A 2 31.32 -45.01 50.90
C LYS A 2 30.15 -44.15 50.44
N GLY A 3 30.41 -42.85 50.29
CA GLY A 3 29.42 -41.83 49.95
C GLY A 3 29.33 -41.58 48.44
N ASN A 4 28.11 -41.72 47.94
CA ASN A 4 27.48 -41.20 46.72
C ASN A 4 28.29 -40.22 45.85
N LYS A 5 28.62 -40.67 44.63
CA LYS A 5 29.01 -39.83 43.47
C LYS A 5 28.09 -40.04 42.25
N MET A 6 26.80 -40.31 42.47
CA MET A 6 25.88 -40.67 41.37
C MET A 6 24.89 -39.56 40.98
N PHE A 7 24.88 -38.41 41.67
CA PHE A 7 23.87 -37.37 41.44
C PHE A 7 24.31 -36.19 40.55
N ASP A 8 25.60 -36.01 40.28
CA ASP A 8 26.07 -34.86 39.47
C ASP A 8 25.80 -35.02 37.96
N GLY A 9 25.60 -36.24 37.46
CA GLY A 9 25.32 -36.49 36.04
C GLY A 9 23.91 -36.08 35.59
N ILE A 10 22.93 -36.14 36.50
CA ILE A 10 21.52 -35.88 36.19
C ILE A 10 21.25 -34.37 36.04
N GLY A 11 21.93 -33.53 36.85
CA GLY A 11 21.78 -32.07 36.79
C GLY A 11 22.29 -31.45 35.48
N VAL A 12 23.36 -32.02 34.90
CA VAL A 12 23.91 -31.57 33.61
C VAL A 12 22.98 -31.95 32.46
N LEU A 13 22.37 -33.14 32.50
CA LEU A 13 21.39 -33.57 31.50
C LEU A 13 20.11 -32.74 31.55
N PHE A 14 19.62 -32.37 32.74
CA PHE A 14 18.48 -31.46 32.88
C PHE A 14 18.77 -30.04 32.41
N SER A 15 19.98 -29.52 32.66
CA SER A 15 20.38 -28.20 32.16
C SER A 15 20.48 -28.16 30.64
N ILE A 16 21.02 -29.22 30.00
CA ILE A 16 21.07 -29.33 28.53
C ILE A 16 19.66 -29.51 27.94
N PHE A 17 18.80 -30.30 28.58
CA PHE A 17 17.41 -30.47 28.18
C PHE A 17 16.63 -29.14 28.28
N TRP A 18 16.81 -28.39 29.36
CA TRP A 18 16.22 -27.05 29.49
C TRP A 18 16.83 -26.06 28.50
N TYR A 19 18.13 -26.10 28.20
CA TYR A 19 18.72 -25.21 27.19
C TYR A 19 18.25 -25.53 25.76
N LEU A 20 18.02 -26.81 25.45
CA LEU A 20 17.48 -27.24 24.15
C LEU A 20 15.98 -26.99 24.01
N HIS A 21 15.22 -27.01 25.11
CA HIS A 21 13.76 -26.76 25.09
C HIS A 21 13.35 -25.33 25.47
N SER A 22 14.26 -24.53 26.04
CA SER A 22 14.07 -23.11 26.40
C SER A 22 14.90 -22.17 25.54
N GLY A 23 15.58 -22.69 24.50
CA GLY A 23 15.95 -21.85 23.37
C GLY A 23 14.68 -21.09 22.92
N PRO A 24 14.79 -19.80 22.57
CA PRO A 24 13.63 -19.05 22.10
C PRO A 24 12.93 -19.92 21.06
N ARG A 25 11.63 -20.17 21.25
CA ARG A 25 10.82 -20.78 20.19
C ARG A 25 10.95 -19.84 19.00
N ILE A 26 11.90 -20.14 18.11
CA ILE A 26 12.02 -19.50 16.82
C ILE A 26 10.78 -20.01 16.10
N HIS A 27 9.68 -19.26 16.22
CA HIS A 27 8.50 -19.38 15.39
C HIS A 27 8.96 -19.06 13.97
N ALA A 28 9.57 -20.05 13.33
CA ALA A 28 10.16 -19.98 12.00
C ALA A 28 9.03 -19.92 10.96
N PHE A 29 8.27 -18.82 10.99
CA PHE A 29 6.89 -18.68 10.50
C PHE A 29 5.88 -19.34 11.44
N PRO A 30 5.03 -18.57 12.14
CA PRO A 30 3.93 -19.17 12.87
C PRO A 30 2.99 -19.78 11.82
N ASN A 31 2.91 -21.11 11.79
CA ASN A 31 1.94 -21.83 10.97
C ASN A 31 0.48 -21.50 11.37
N ASP A 32 0.30 -20.84 12.52
CA ASP A 32 -0.99 -20.44 13.12
C ASP A 32 -0.98 -19.00 13.67
N SER A 33 -0.06 -18.12 13.22
CA SER A 33 -0.31 -16.69 13.47
C SER A 33 -1.43 -16.33 12.52
N ASN A 34 -2.65 -16.33 13.03
CA ASN A 34 -3.65 -15.42 12.51
C ASN A 34 -2.91 -14.11 12.24
N PRO A 35 -2.83 -13.63 10.99
CA PRO A 35 -2.31 -12.31 10.73
C PRO A 35 -3.04 -11.41 11.72
N LYS A 36 -2.31 -10.58 12.48
CA LYS A 36 -2.88 -9.72 13.54
C LYS A 36 -4.25 -9.24 13.07
N GLU A 37 -5.28 -9.71 13.77
CA GLU A 37 -6.67 -9.72 13.30
C GLU A 37 -7.01 -8.34 12.75
N VAL A 38 -7.34 -8.29 11.46
CA VAL A 38 -7.79 -7.04 10.85
C VAL A 38 -9.21 -6.85 11.35
N SER A 39 -9.39 -5.99 12.35
CA SER A 39 -10.71 -5.72 12.94
C SER A 39 -11.49 -4.64 12.19
N ASN A 40 -10.79 -3.85 11.37
CA ASN A 40 -11.30 -2.61 10.80
C ASN A 40 -11.50 -2.72 9.29
N ASP A 41 -12.53 -2.04 8.81
CA ASP A 41 -12.83 -1.93 7.38
C ASP A 41 -12.13 -0.72 6.77
N PHE A 42 -12.07 -0.66 5.44
CA PHE A 42 -11.39 0.42 4.73
C PHE A 42 -12.17 0.94 3.54
N ILE A 43 -11.99 2.23 3.23
CA ILE A 43 -12.49 2.86 2.01
C ILE A 43 -11.32 3.44 1.21
N CYS A 44 -11.18 2.99 -0.04
CA CYS A 44 -10.22 3.52 -1.01
C CYS A 44 -10.93 4.02 -2.26
N ALA A 45 -10.92 5.33 -2.51
CA ALA A 45 -11.50 5.93 -3.72
C ALA A 45 -12.93 5.42 -4.03
N GLY A 46 -13.79 5.37 -2.99
CA GLY A 46 -15.17 4.89 -3.08
C GLY A 46 -15.33 3.36 -3.07
N SER A 47 -14.24 2.58 -3.14
CA SER A 47 -14.28 1.14 -2.91
C SER A 47 -14.22 0.86 -1.42
N TYR A 48 -15.21 0.13 -0.90
CA TYR A 48 -15.17 -0.42 0.46
C TYR A 48 -14.35 -1.71 0.48
N PHE A 49 -13.79 -2.09 1.63
CA PHE A 49 -13.09 -3.35 1.88
C PHE A 49 -13.34 -3.80 3.32
N SER A 50 -13.98 -4.96 3.47
CA SER A 50 -14.23 -5.53 4.79
C SER A 50 -12.98 -6.17 5.38
N ALA A 51 -12.90 -6.20 6.71
CA ALA A 51 -11.92 -6.95 7.50
C ALA A 51 -11.67 -8.37 6.95
N GLN A 52 -12.75 -9.11 6.67
CA GLN A 52 -12.69 -10.46 6.12
C GLN A 52 -11.97 -10.51 4.75
N VAL A 53 -12.31 -9.60 3.84
CA VAL A 53 -11.65 -9.52 2.52
C VAL A 53 -10.17 -9.20 2.69
N LEU A 54 -9.82 -8.33 3.64
CA LEU A 54 -8.44 -7.98 3.92
C LEU A 54 -7.65 -9.16 4.48
N GLU A 55 -8.21 -9.91 5.43
CA GLU A 55 -7.58 -11.09 6.00
C GLU A 55 -7.21 -12.13 4.92
N GLU A 56 -8.14 -12.41 4.01
CA GLU A 56 -7.89 -13.33 2.89
C GLU A 56 -6.78 -12.83 1.96
N ASN A 57 -6.78 -11.53 1.66
CA ASN A 57 -5.75 -10.91 0.81
C ASN A 57 -4.38 -10.87 1.51
N ILE A 58 -4.34 -10.69 2.84
CA ILE A 58 -3.10 -10.76 3.64
C ILE A 58 -2.53 -12.16 3.57
N LYS A 59 -3.35 -13.19 3.83
CA LYS A 59 -2.94 -14.59 3.73
C LYS A 59 -2.38 -14.91 2.35
N THR A 60 -3.10 -14.50 1.30
CA THR A 60 -2.70 -14.70 -0.10
C THR A 60 -1.37 -13.98 -0.42
N THR A 61 -1.19 -12.77 0.08
CA THR A 61 0.02 -11.97 -0.17
C THR A 61 1.22 -12.53 0.58
N CYS A 62 1.01 -12.95 1.82
CA CYS A 62 2.03 -13.60 2.65
C CYS A 62 2.51 -14.92 2.01
N ASP A 63 1.57 -15.77 1.56
CA ASP A 63 1.90 -16.99 0.84
C ASP A 63 2.69 -16.69 -0.45
N LYS A 64 2.22 -15.74 -1.26
CA LYS A 64 2.93 -15.33 -2.48
C LYS A 64 4.29 -14.70 -2.18
N PHE A 65 4.53 -14.13 -1.00
CA PHE A 65 5.83 -13.55 -0.67
C PHE A 65 6.95 -14.59 -0.67
N THR A 66 6.67 -15.81 -0.20
CA THR A 66 7.63 -16.91 -0.20
C THR A 66 7.53 -17.76 -1.48
N ASN A 67 6.35 -17.81 -2.12
CA ASN A 67 6.07 -18.76 -3.19
C ASN A 67 6.03 -18.20 -4.61
N ALA A 68 5.82 -16.89 -4.79
CA ALA A 68 5.68 -16.32 -6.12
C ALA A 68 7.03 -16.28 -6.86
N SER A 69 6.95 -16.50 -8.18
CA SER A 69 8.09 -16.36 -9.09
C SER A 69 8.84 -15.02 -8.86
N PRO A 70 10.17 -14.99 -8.99
CA PRO A 70 10.97 -13.77 -8.95
C PRO A 70 10.54 -12.73 -9.99
N SER A 71 9.96 -13.16 -11.11
CA SER A 71 9.42 -12.29 -12.17
C SER A 71 8.01 -11.77 -11.87
N SER A 72 7.36 -12.26 -10.80
CA SER A 72 6.05 -11.79 -10.40
C SER A 72 6.11 -10.32 -10.00
N ARG A 73 5.12 -9.54 -10.44
CA ARG A 73 4.99 -8.15 -10.03
C ARG A 73 4.62 -8.01 -8.55
N TYR A 74 3.86 -8.98 -8.02
CA TYR A 74 3.40 -8.96 -6.64
C TYR A 74 3.70 -10.29 -5.92
N PRO A 75 3.98 -10.24 -4.62
CA PRO A 75 4.17 -9.03 -3.82
C PRO A 75 5.40 -8.22 -4.22
N SER A 76 5.35 -6.90 -4.04
CA SER A 76 6.44 -5.97 -4.35
C SER A 76 6.94 -5.28 -3.09
N ARG A 77 8.21 -4.86 -3.07
CA ARG A 77 8.77 -4.03 -2.01
C ARG A 77 8.12 -2.65 -2.04
N LEU A 78 7.72 -2.15 -0.89
CA LEU A 78 7.29 -0.78 -0.68
C LEU A 78 8.38 -0.03 0.06
N GLU A 79 8.83 1.10 -0.49
CA GLU A 79 9.72 1.99 0.26
C GLU A 79 8.94 2.71 1.35
N ASP A 80 9.61 2.92 2.49
CA ASP A 80 9.05 3.75 3.54
C ASP A 80 8.95 5.20 3.02
N THR A 81 7.74 5.61 2.71
CA THR A 81 7.40 6.98 2.31
C THR A 81 6.91 7.80 3.51
N GLY A 82 7.02 7.28 4.74
CA GLY A 82 6.48 7.90 5.96
C GLY A 82 4.95 7.84 6.07
N ILE A 83 4.25 7.22 5.11
CA ILE A 83 2.78 7.18 5.04
C ILE A 83 2.14 6.45 6.22
N PHE A 84 2.91 5.64 6.93
CA PHE A 84 2.48 4.90 8.12
C PHE A 84 3.36 5.26 9.33
N GLY A 85 4.00 6.44 9.30
CA GLY A 85 5.02 6.86 10.25
C GLY A 85 6.41 6.29 9.94
N SER A 86 7.37 6.60 10.80
CA SER A 86 8.73 6.07 10.73
C SER A 86 8.69 4.56 10.98
N ILE A 87 8.78 3.77 9.92
CA ILE A 87 8.77 2.32 10.02
C ILE A 87 10.20 1.81 9.84
N SER A 88 10.72 1.18 10.89
CA SER A 88 12.03 0.50 10.82
C SER A 88 11.99 -0.73 9.90
N ASP A 89 10.80 -1.28 9.66
CA ASP A 89 10.59 -2.52 8.93
C ASP A 89 10.50 -2.36 7.40
N SER A 90 10.85 -3.44 6.71
CA SER A 90 10.68 -3.51 5.26
C SER A 90 9.25 -3.86 4.91
N LEU A 91 8.58 -2.93 4.23
CA LEU A 91 7.20 -3.11 3.79
C LEU A 91 7.12 -3.84 2.46
N ILE A 92 6.06 -4.64 2.35
CA ILE A 92 5.69 -5.44 1.20
C ILE A 92 4.25 -5.09 0.86
N THR A 93 3.97 -4.98 -0.43
CA THR A 93 2.64 -4.66 -0.92
C THR A 93 2.10 -5.73 -1.86
N GLY A 94 0.83 -6.08 -1.66
CA GLY A 94 0.10 -7.12 -2.40
C GLY A 94 -1.09 -6.55 -3.16
N LEU A 95 -1.52 -7.26 -4.20
CA LEU A 95 -2.76 -6.93 -4.90
C LEU A 95 -3.93 -7.10 -3.94
N LEU A 96 -4.75 -6.05 -3.77
CA LEU A 96 -6.02 -6.16 -3.07
C LEU A 96 -7.10 -6.50 -4.10
N SER A 97 -7.58 -7.73 -4.07
CA SER A 97 -8.58 -8.26 -4.99
C SER A 97 -9.82 -8.75 -4.26
N TYR A 98 -10.98 -8.54 -4.87
CA TYR A 98 -12.23 -9.20 -4.51
C TYR A 98 -12.28 -10.58 -5.19
N LYS A 99 -12.66 -11.63 -4.45
CA LYS A 99 -12.79 -12.99 -5.02
C LYS A 99 -13.82 -13.05 -6.15
N ASP A 100 -14.88 -12.26 -6.08
CA ASP A 100 -16.05 -12.49 -6.93
C ASP A 100 -16.03 -11.75 -8.28
N ASN A 101 -15.01 -10.96 -8.63
CA ASN A 101 -14.98 -10.16 -9.87
C ASN A 101 -16.27 -9.32 -10.16
N GLN A 102 -17.22 -9.25 -9.21
CA GLN A 102 -18.52 -8.59 -9.35
C GLN A 102 -18.40 -7.06 -9.39
N TYR A 103 -17.20 -6.54 -9.16
CA TYR A 103 -16.91 -5.12 -9.18
C TYR A 103 -16.30 -4.74 -10.52
N ALA A 104 -17.02 -3.86 -11.20
CA ALA A 104 -16.88 -3.47 -12.58
C ALA A 104 -15.44 -3.21 -13.03
N LYS A 105 -15.21 -3.43 -14.33
CA LYS A 105 -14.00 -3.18 -15.15
C LYS A 105 -13.40 -1.76 -15.09
N GLY A 106 -13.79 -0.89 -14.16
CA GLY A 106 -13.29 0.48 -14.03
C GLY A 106 -12.43 0.64 -12.78
N ILE A 107 -11.14 0.88 -12.94
CA ILE A 107 -10.17 1.22 -11.87
C ILE A 107 -9.79 0.02 -10.95
N THR A 108 -10.11 -1.21 -11.36
CA THR A 108 -9.57 -2.42 -10.72
C THR A 108 -8.05 -2.48 -10.94
N GLY A 109 -7.28 -2.31 -9.86
CA GLY A 109 -5.86 -2.59 -9.88
C GLY A 109 -4.93 -1.53 -9.30
N ASN A 110 -5.39 -0.50 -8.61
CA ASN A 110 -4.51 0.44 -7.88
C ASN A 110 -4.53 0.28 -6.35
N ASN A 111 -5.57 -0.37 -5.80
CA ASN A 111 -5.67 -0.65 -4.38
C ASN A 111 -4.72 -1.78 -3.99
N ARG A 112 -4.04 -1.63 -2.86
CA ARG A 112 -3.02 -2.57 -2.40
C ARG A 112 -3.08 -2.72 -0.90
N ILE A 113 -2.89 -3.94 -0.44
CA ILE A 113 -2.59 -4.16 0.98
C ILE A 113 -1.10 -3.90 1.23
N VAL A 114 -0.79 -3.47 2.45
CA VAL A 114 0.57 -3.28 2.93
C VAL A 114 0.76 -4.13 4.18
N ILE A 115 1.79 -4.97 4.12
CA ILE A 115 2.22 -5.85 5.19
C ILE A 115 3.73 -5.70 5.39
N ASP A 116 4.28 -6.11 6.51
CA ASP A 116 5.73 -6.32 6.62
C ASP A 116 6.15 -7.73 6.14
N MET A 117 7.45 -8.01 6.22
CA MET A 117 8.02 -9.32 5.89
C MET A 117 7.67 -10.42 6.91
N ASP A 118 7.09 -10.05 8.06
CA ASP A 118 6.55 -10.94 9.08
C ASP A 118 5.04 -11.16 8.91
N CYS A 119 4.46 -10.64 7.81
CA CYS A 119 3.05 -10.70 7.47
C CYS A 119 2.13 -10.00 8.48
N ASN A 120 2.65 -9.04 9.25
CA ASN A 120 1.81 -8.12 10.01
C ASN A 120 1.18 -7.10 9.07
N PHE A 121 -0.11 -6.85 9.25
CA PHE A 121 -0.84 -5.86 8.47
C PHE A 121 -0.56 -4.43 8.94
N PHE A 122 -0.32 -3.53 7.97
CA PHE A 122 -0.09 -2.11 8.21
C PHE A 122 -1.19 -1.22 7.66
N GLY A 123 -1.88 -1.65 6.59
CA GLY A 123 -2.98 -0.89 6.02
C GLY A 123 -3.25 -1.16 4.56
N VAL A 124 -4.12 -0.33 3.99
CA VAL A 124 -4.47 -0.34 2.57
C VAL A 124 -4.04 0.99 1.97
N VAL A 125 -3.47 0.93 0.77
CA VAL A 125 -3.09 2.12 0.00
C VAL A 125 -3.68 2.07 -1.40
N ILE A 126 -3.85 3.23 -2.01
CA ILE A 126 -4.16 3.39 -3.42
C ILE A 126 -3.03 4.12 -4.14
N TYR A 127 -2.62 3.61 -5.31
CA TYR A 127 -1.68 4.30 -6.18
C TYR A 127 -2.41 5.18 -7.18
N LYS A 128 -2.42 6.50 -6.97
CA LYS A 128 -2.85 7.46 -8.00
C LYS A 128 -1.65 7.79 -8.90
N ASN A 129 -1.82 7.68 -10.22
CA ASN A 129 -0.83 8.05 -11.24
C ASN A 129 0.58 7.44 -11.06
N LYS A 130 0.71 6.27 -10.41
CA LYS A 130 1.95 5.50 -10.22
C LYS A 130 3.08 6.22 -9.46
N LYS A 131 2.85 7.39 -8.85
CA LYS A 131 3.92 8.17 -8.21
C LYS A 131 4.05 7.89 -6.71
N GLN A 132 2.95 8.01 -5.96
CA GLN A 132 2.98 7.82 -4.51
C GLN A 132 1.75 7.05 -4.01
N PRO A 133 1.93 6.11 -3.06
CA PRO A 133 0.82 5.47 -2.36
C PRO A 133 0.12 6.48 -1.46
N ILE A 134 -1.22 6.46 -1.48
CA ILE A 134 -2.06 7.24 -0.56
C ILE A 134 -2.76 6.25 0.37
N PRO A 135 -2.68 6.42 1.71
CA PRO A 135 -3.39 5.56 2.64
C PRO A 135 -4.91 5.68 2.44
N CYS A 136 -5.60 4.55 2.60
CA CYS A 136 -7.05 4.51 2.57
C CYS A 136 -7.64 4.89 3.93
N LEU A 137 -8.90 5.32 3.93
CA LEU A 137 -9.64 5.61 5.16
C LEU A 137 -9.87 4.29 5.89
N GLU A 138 -9.51 4.25 7.17
CA GLU A 138 -9.78 3.13 8.06
C GLU A 138 -11.01 3.47 8.90
N LEU A 139 -11.93 2.52 8.98
CA LEU A 139 -13.19 2.65 9.68
C LEU A 139 -13.14 1.89 11.01
N SER A 140 -13.55 2.55 12.09
CA SER A 140 -13.81 1.92 13.37
C SER A 140 -15.31 1.84 13.61
N TYR A 141 -15.78 0.63 13.87
CA TYR A 141 -17.14 0.42 14.36
C TYR A 141 -17.08 0.50 15.90
N PRO A 142 -17.86 1.40 16.54
CA PRO A 142 -17.84 1.50 17.99
C PRO A 142 -18.27 0.16 18.61
N ALA A 143 -17.42 -0.38 19.47
CA ALA A 143 -17.74 -1.52 20.32
C ALA A 143 -18.66 -1.05 21.46
N GLY A 144 -19.88 -0.64 21.13
CA GLY A 144 -20.89 -0.21 22.10
C GLY A 144 -20.86 1.30 22.46
N ASN A 145 -22.00 1.95 22.23
CA ASN A 145 -22.57 3.17 22.85
C ASN A 145 -21.66 4.19 23.56
N SER A 146 -20.51 4.58 23.01
CA SER A 146 -19.79 5.78 23.48
C SER A 146 -20.17 6.99 22.62
N GLU A 147 -21.31 7.62 22.92
CA GLU A 147 -21.87 8.79 22.21
C GLU A 147 -21.16 10.13 22.50
N THR A 148 -19.95 10.15 23.05
CA THR A 148 -19.37 11.37 23.65
C THR A 148 -18.13 11.94 22.95
N GLY A 149 -17.99 11.73 21.63
CA GLY A 149 -16.91 12.31 20.83
C GLY A 149 -17.38 13.38 19.85
N THR A 150 -16.75 14.56 19.88
CA THR A 150 -16.94 15.71 19.00
C THR A 150 -17.01 15.36 17.50
N ASP A 151 -17.83 16.13 16.75
CA ASP A 151 -18.38 15.87 15.41
C ASP A 151 -17.39 15.64 14.23
N SER A 152 -16.08 15.63 14.43
CA SER A 152 -15.09 15.58 13.32
C SER A 152 -14.55 14.19 12.97
N ASN A 153 -14.93 13.13 13.70
CA ASN A 153 -14.25 11.83 13.60
C ASN A 153 -15.09 10.72 12.96
N TYR A 154 -16.09 11.07 12.16
CA TYR A 154 -16.97 10.10 11.52
C TYR A 154 -16.96 10.19 10.00
N PHE A 155 -17.02 9.05 9.35
CA PHE A 155 -17.41 8.93 7.96
C PHE A 155 -18.92 8.79 7.88
N GLU A 156 -19.57 9.69 7.15
CA GLU A 156 -20.99 9.62 6.82
C GLU A 156 -21.19 9.42 5.33
N GLY A 157 -22.13 8.55 4.96
CA GLY A 157 -22.36 8.22 3.56
C GLY A 157 -23.37 7.11 3.34
N TYR A 158 -23.28 6.46 2.19
CA TYR A 158 -24.16 5.36 1.77
C TYR A 158 -23.32 4.16 1.37
N ASN A 159 -23.59 3.02 2.00
CA ASN A 159 -22.97 1.74 1.71
C ASN A 159 -23.86 0.94 0.76
N CYS A 160 -23.35 0.73 -0.44
CA CYS A 160 -23.93 -0.13 -1.47
C CYS A 160 -23.10 -1.41 -1.60
N THR A 161 -23.52 -2.36 -2.44
CA THR A 161 -22.73 -3.58 -2.67
C THR A 161 -21.39 -3.20 -3.32
N GLY A 162 -20.33 -3.25 -2.50
CA GLY A 162 -18.93 -2.93 -2.79
C GLY A 162 -18.63 -1.54 -3.33
N ALA A 163 -19.50 -0.57 -3.03
CA ALA A 163 -19.16 0.84 -3.15
C ALA A 163 -19.68 1.60 -1.94
N VAL A 164 -18.92 2.60 -1.52
CA VAL A 164 -19.34 3.54 -0.50
C VAL A 164 -19.22 4.95 -1.05
N PHE A 165 -20.28 5.73 -0.87
CA PHE A 165 -20.35 7.13 -1.29
C PHE A 165 -20.39 8.02 -0.06
N SER A 166 -19.44 8.95 0.06
CA SER A 166 -19.50 9.94 1.14
C SER A 166 -20.71 10.85 0.96
N ASP A 167 -21.23 11.36 2.07
CA ASP A 167 -22.36 12.29 2.06
C ASP A 167 -22.04 13.56 1.25
N GLU A 168 -20.80 14.08 1.34
CA GLU A 168 -20.34 15.19 0.52
C GLU A 168 -20.45 14.89 -1.00
N TYR A 169 -20.04 13.68 -1.41
CA TYR A 169 -20.10 13.27 -2.81
C TYR A 169 -21.54 13.10 -3.31
N ILE A 170 -22.43 12.62 -2.43
CA ILE A 170 -23.88 12.53 -2.68
C ILE A 170 -24.50 13.93 -2.80
N LYS A 171 -24.19 14.84 -1.88
CA LYS A 171 -24.63 16.26 -1.94
C LYS A 171 -24.19 16.91 -3.24
N ARG A 172 -22.93 16.73 -3.67
CA ARG A 172 -22.43 17.25 -4.95
C ARG A 172 -23.21 16.68 -6.15
N SER A 173 -23.50 15.39 -6.12
CA SER A 173 -24.30 14.72 -7.15
C SER A 173 -25.73 15.25 -7.20
N MET A 174 -26.33 15.53 -6.04
CA MET A 174 -27.64 16.13 -5.88
C MET A 174 -27.70 17.58 -6.40
N THR A 175 -26.67 18.39 -6.14
CA THR A 175 -26.53 19.75 -6.69
C THR A 175 -26.50 19.72 -8.22
N ILE A 176 -25.73 18.81 -8.82
CA ILE A 176 -25.65 18.67 -10.27
C ILE A 176 -26.98 18.18 -10.86
N ALA A 177 -27.63 17.20 -10.24
CA ALA A 177 -28.94 16.72 -10.66
C ALA A 177 -29.97 17.86 -10.65
N SER A 178 -29.98 18.67 -9.60
CA SER A 178 -30.90 19.79 -9.43
C SER A 178 -30.66 20.91 -10.45
N GLY A 179 -29.39 21.21 -10.77
CA GLY A 179 -29.03 22.23 -11.78
C GLY A 179 -29.35 21.83 -13.22
N LYS A 180 -29.40 20.52 -13.53
CA LYS A 180 -29.67 20.01 -14.89
C LYS A 180 -31.15 19.75 -15.18
N LYS A 181 -32.06 19.89 -14.21
CA LYS A 181 -33.52 19.69 -14.39
C LYS A 181 -34.15 20.46 -15.58
N LYS A 182 -33.50 21.52 -16.08
CA LYS A 182 -34.02 22.41 -17.13
C LYS A 182 -33.48 22.17 -18.55
N ARG A 183 -32.43 21.37 -18.72
CA ARG A 183 -31.86 21.07 -20.06
C ARG A 183 -32.41 19.74 -20.48
N LYS A 184 -32.97 19.56 -21.69
CA LYS A 184 -33.38 18.25 -22.23
C LYS A 184 -32.15 17.34 -22.35
N PRO A 185 -31.95 16.29 -21.53
CA PRO A 185 -30.95 15.29 -21.81
C PRO A 185 -31.71 14.06 -22.26
N GLU A 186 -31.28 13.41 -23.32
CA GLU A 186 -31.98 12.25 -23.89
C GLU A 186 -32.03 11.02 -22.93
N ASN A 187 -31.61 11.14 -21.66
CA ASN A 187 -31.44 10.01 -20.75
C ASN A 187 -31.75 10.20 -19.25
N TYR A 188 -31.68 11.41 -18.67
CA TYR A 188 -31.93 11.66 -17.23
C TYR A 188 -32.51 13.07 -16.98
N PRO A 189 -33.31 13.30 -15.93
CA PRO A 189 -33.74 12.31 -14.93
C PRO A 189 -34.67 11.26 -15.54
N ARG A 190 -34.70 10.05 -14.98
CA ARG A 190 -35.70 9.03 -15.35
C ARG A 190 -36.75 8.94 -14.27
N GLU A 191 -38.01 8.84 -14.66
CA GLU A 191 -39.07 8.52 -13.72
C GLU A 191 -38.84 7.13 -13.10
N PHE A 192 -39.08 7.03 -11.80
CA PHE A 192 -38.88 5.83 -11.01
C PHE A 192 -40.06 5.68 -10.06
N ILE A 193 -40.73 4.52 -10.09
CA ILE A 193 -41.92 4.26 -9.27
C ILE A 193 -41.48 3.44 -8.05
N LEU A 194 -41.60 4.04 -6.86
CA LEU A 194 -41.32 3.34 -5.60
C LEU A 194 -42.34 2.21 -5.35
N LYS A 195 -41.99 1.26 -4.47
CA LYS A 195 -42.88 0.15 -4.07
C LYS A 195 -44.24 0.60 -3.53
N ASN A 196 -44.34 1.82 -3.02
CA ASN A 196 -45.58 2.42 -2.53
C ASN A 196 -46.39 3.16 -3.63
N GLY A 197 -45.98 3.04 -4.91
CA GLY A 197 -46.62 3.70 -6.05
C GLY A 197 -46.23 5.16 -6.25
N ARG A 198 -45.43 5.77 -5.35
CA ARG A 198 -45.01 7.16 -5.49
C ARG A 198 -43.93 7.29 -6.58
N SER A 199 -44.16 8.20 -7.53
CA SER A 199 -43.18 8.56 -8.55
C SER A 199 -42.08 9.48 -7.99
N VAL A 200 -40.84 9.18 -8.32
CA VAL A 200 -39.64 9.96 -8.00
C VAL A 200 -38.72 10.02 -9.23
N LEU A 201 -37.71 10.90 -9.18
CA LEU A 201 -36.71 11.04 -10.23
C LEU A 201 -35.46 10.26 -9.86
N SER A 202 -34.99 9.39 -10.76
CA SER A 202 -33.71 8.72 -10.64
C SER A 202 -32.62 9.46 -11.42
N TRP A 203 -31.44 9.58 -10.82
CA TRP A 203 -30.29 10.26 -11.38
C TRP A 203 -29.01 9.46 -11.10
N PRO A 204 -28.12 9.21 -12.09
CA PRO A 204 -26.90 8.46 -11.85
C PRO A 204 -25.96 9.24 -10.91
N ILE A 205 -25.42 8.58 -9.89
CA ILE A 205 -24.37 9.18 -9.05
C ILE A 205 -23.16 9.49 -9.93
N LEU A 206 -22.52 10.66 -9.72
CA LEU A 206 -21.46 11.26 -10.56
C LEU A 206 -20.29 10.34 -10.91
N ALA A 207 -20.48 9.34 -11.77
CA ALA A 207 -19.37 8.84 -12.57
C ALA A 207 -18.94 10.05 -13.41
N THR A 208 -17.72 10.53 -13.21
CA THR A 208 -17.07 11.60 -13.98
C THR A 208 -17.03 11.33 -15.50
N PHE A 209 -17.64 10.22 -15.95
CA PHE A 209 -17.76 9.80 -17.32
C PHE A 209 -19.17 9.23 -17.54
N TYR A 210 -19.84 9.71 -18.57
CA TYR A 210 -21.12 9.24 -19.11
C TYR A 210 -21.01 7.80 -19.63
N TYR A 211 -20.79 6.82 -18.74
CA TYR A 211 -20.84 5.42 -19.11
C TYR A 211 -22.28 4.93 -19.03
N SER A 212 -22.80 4.45 -20.15
CA SER A 212 -23.96 3.56 -20.18
C SER A 212 -23.65 2.35 -19.29
N GLY A 213 -24.44 2.15 -18.23
CA GLY A 213 -24.22 1.07 -17.26
C GLY A 213 -23.79 1.53 -15.86
N THR A 214 -24.04 2.78 -15.46
CA THR A 214 -23.97 3.15 -14.03
C THR A 214 -24.95 2.28 -13.25
N LYS A 215 -24.48 1.56 -12.23
CA LYS A 215 -25.33 0.74 -11.37
C LYS A 215 -25.87 1.47 -10.14
N TYR A 216 -25.43 2.70 -9.87
CA TYR A 216 -25.80 3.44 -8.65
C TYR A 216 -26.53 4.74 -8.99
N PHE A 217 -27.65 4.97 -8.31
CA PHE A 217 -28.57 6.06 -8.60
C PHE A 217 -29.02 6.76 -7.33
N LEU A 218 -29.21 8.07 -7.44
CA LEU A 218 -29.91 8.92 -6.50
C LEU A 218 -31.39 8.92 -6.85
N LEU A 219 -32.23 8.74 -5.84
CA LEU A 219 -33.65 9.00 -5.95
C LEU A 219 -33.93 10.38 -5.33
N ILE A 220 -34.61 11.22 -6.10
CA ILE A 220 -34.88 12.61 -5.75
C ILE A 220 -36.35 12.90 -6.05
N THR A 221 -37.04 13.61 -5.16
CA THR A 221 -38.39 14.10 -5.44
C THR A 221 -38.38 15.17 -6.55
N GLU A 222 -39.56 15.48 -7.09
CA GLU A 222 -39.71 16.62 -8.02
C GLU A 222 -39.25 17.94 -7.41
N THR A 223 -39.50 18.13 -6.10
CA THR A 223 -39.03 19.30 -5.32
C THR A 223 -37.52 19.32 -5.11
N GLY A 224 -36.80 18.26 -5.47
CA GLY A 224 -35.35 18.18 -5.33
C GLY A 224 -34.89 17.65 -3.97
N GLN A 225 -35.77 17.06 -3.15
CA GLN A 225 -35.39 16.42 -1.90
C GLN A 225 -34.85 15.00 -2.17
N MET A 226 -33.78 14.62 -1.47
CA MET A 226 -33.23 13.27 -1.60
C MET A 226 -34.15 12.26 -0.91
N VAL A 227 -34.45 11.16 -1.61
CA VAL A 227 -35.19 10.02 -1.09
C VAL A 227 -34.23 8.92 -0.63
N GLY A 228 -33.15 8.69 -1.36
CA GLY A 228 -32.14 7.69 -1.01
C GLY A 228 -31.19 7.36 -2.15
N VAL A 229 -30.29 6.40 -1.91
CA VAL A 229 -29.37 5.85 -2.91
C VAL A 229 -29.78 4.40 -3.21
N ARG A 230 -29.82 4.05 -4.50
CA ARG A 230 -30.16 2.71 -4.99
C ARG A 230 -29.03 2.13 -5.82
N GLU A 231 -28.92 0.81 -5.80
CA GLU A 231 -28.09 0.00 -6.69
C GLU A 231 -28.99 -0.87 -7.59
N LEU A 232 -28.69 -0.91 -8.89
CA LEU A 232 -29.27 -1.85 -9.85
C LEU A 232 -28.35 -3.04 -10.04
N ARG A 233 -28.86 -4.25 -9.80
CA ARG A 233 -28.15 -5.52 -9.98
C ARG A 233 -28.97 -6.44 -10.88
N GLY A 234 -28.71 -6.38 -12.19
CA GLY A 234 -29.60 -6.99 -13.16
C GLY A 234 -30.94 -6.26 -13.14
N ASP A 235 -32.02 -6.99 -12.85
CA ASP A 235 -33.37 -6.44 -12.70
C ASP A 235 -33.72 -6.15 -11.22
N GLU A 236 -32.83 -6.47 -10.28
CA GLU A 236 -33.05 -6.20 -8.86
C GLU A 236 -32.60 -4.79 -8.47
N GLU A 237 -33.39 -4.17 -7.59
CA GLU A 237 -33.13 -2.84 -7.05
C GLU A 237 -32.88 -2.93 -5.55
N LEU A 238 -31.68 -2.52 -5.12
CA LEU A 238 -31.24 -2.61 -3.73
C LEU A 238 -31.11 -1.21 -3.12
N GLU A 239 -31.56 -1.05 -1.88
CA GLU A 239 -31.31 0.15 -1.09
C GLU A 239 -29.88 0.16 -0.58
N CYS A 240 -29.14 1.23 -0.87
CA CYS A 240 -27.88 1.46 -0.18
C CYS A 240 -28.17 2.00 1.22
N GLN A 241 -27.57 1.38 2.23
CA GLN A 241 -27.83 1.73 3.62
C GLN A 241 -27.04 2.99 3.99
N PRO A 242 -27.65 3.98 4.67
CA PRO A 242 -26.90 5.07 5.25
C PRO A 242 -25.92 4.51 6.28
N ILE A 243 -24.71 5.05 6.31
CA ILE A 243 -23.68 4.65 7.26
C ILE A 243 -23.10 5.88 7.96
N LYS A 244 -22.84 5.72 9.26
CA LYS A 244 -22.08 6.64 10.10
C LYS A 244 -21.13 5.80 10.93
N VAL A 245 -19.83 5.88 10.62
CA VAL A 245 -18.80 5.02 11.22
C VAL A 245 -17.63 5.87 11.68
N GLY A 246 -16.98 5.47 12.78
CA GLY A 246 -15.82 6.19 13.28
C GLY A 246 -14.66 6.11 12.30
N LEU A 247 -13.83 7.14 12.27
CA LEU A 247 -12.55 7.13 11.56
C LEU A 247 -11.45 6.81 12.55
N VAL A 248 -10.54 5.90 12.17
CA VAL A 248 -9.33 5.68 12.95
C VAL A 248 -8.32 6.79 12.61
N PRO A 249 -7.92 7.64 13.59
CA PRO A 249 -6.98 8.71 13.31
C PRO A 249 -5.65 8.14 12.83
N HIS A 250 -5.11 8.64 11.72
CA HIS A 250 -3.84 8.15 11.16
C HIS A 250 -2.67 8.17 12.17
N THR A 251 -2.68 9.09 13.13
CA THR A 251 -1.67 9.19 14.18
C THR A 251 -1.63 7.97 15.10
N THR A 252 -2.76 7.28 15.30
CA THR A 252 -2.83 6.08 16.16
C THR A 252 -2.08 4.88 15.57
N ARG A 253 -1.82 4.87 14.25
CA ARG A 253 -1.03 3.84 13.57
C ARG A 253 0.46 4.06 13.58
N MET A 254 0.92 5.24 14.00
CA MET A 254 2.33 5.47 14.23
C MET A 254 2.75 4.69 15.49
N LYS A 255 2.82 3.37 15.38
CA LYS A 255 3.76 2.59 16.19
C LYS A 255 5.12 3.04 15.70
N SER A 256 5.59 4.17 16.22
CA SER A 256 7.00 4.53 16.16
C SER A 256 7.72 3.46 16.96
N LEU A 257 7.96 2.32 16.32
CA LEU A 257 8.94 1.39 16.84
C LEU A 257 10.24 2.19 16.84
N PRO A 258 10.90 2.34 18.00
CA PRO A 258 12.18 3.02 18.03
C PRO A 258 13.05 2.36 16.96
N ILE A 259 13.49 3.16 15.98
CA ILE A 259 14.41 2.68 14.96
C ILE A 259 15.68 2.33 15.73
N PRO A 260 16.07 1.06 15.82
CA PRO A 260 17.30 0.71 16.52
C PRO A 260 18.47 1.40 15.82
N ASP A 261 19.41 1.99 16.55
CA ASP A 261 20.58 2.68 15.98
C ASP A 261 21.35 1.81 14.96
N ASN A 262 21.28 0.48 15.11
CA ASN A 262 21.88 -0.48 14.19
C ASN A 262 21.22 -0.49 12.79
N VAL A 263 19.92 -0.18 12.70
CA VAL A 263 19.20 -0.11 11.42
C VAL A 263 19.79 1.00 10.53
N ASP A 264 20.30 2.07 11.12
CA ASP A 264 20.92 3.17 10.36
C ASP A 264 22.26 2.77 9.73
N GLN A 265 23.09 2.00 10.44
CA GLN A 265 24.33 1.45 9.88
C GLN A 265 24.04 0.41 8.79
N GLU A 266 23.08 -0.47 9.00
CA GLU A 266 22.67 -1.45 7.98
C GLU A 266 22.03 -0.76 6.76
N ASN A 267 21.33 0.34 6.99
CA ASN A 267 20.83 1.20 5.94
C ASN A 267 21.91 2.08 5.30
N ALA A 268 23.16 2.11 5.76
CA ALA A 268 24.24 2.70 4.97
C ALA A 268 24.63 1.79 3.79
N VAL A 269 24.46 0.47 3.93
CA VAL A 269 24.77 -0.50 2.88
C VAL A 269 23.71 -0.49 1.79
N ARG A 270 24.15 -0.48 0.53
CA ARG A 270 23.30 -0.54 -0.67
C ARG A 270 23.82 -1.56 -1.66
N TYR A 271 22.89 -2.18 -2.39
CA TYR A 271 23.18 -3.09 -3.50
C TYR A 271 22.48 -2.56 -4.75
N ASN A 272 23.26 -2.16 -5.77
CA ASN A 272 22.75 -1.73 -7.07
C ASN A 272 22.76 -2.90 -8.06
N CYS A 273 21.56 -3.28 -8.50
CA CYS A 273 21.29 -4.38 -9.42
C CYS A 273 20.62 -3.81 -10.68
N ASP A 274 21.42 -3.35 -11.66
CA ASP A 274 20.94 -2.75 -12.91
C ASP A 274 19.97 -1.57 -12.68
N GLY A 275 20.34 -0.65 -11.79
CA GLY A 275 19.55 0.52 -11.43
C GLY A 275 18.53 0.27 -10.31
N GLN A 276 18.30 -0.97 -9.90
CA GLN A 276 17.50 -1.27 -8.72
C GLN A 276 18.36 -1.27 -7.46
N ILE A 277 17.98 -0.45 -6.48
CA ILE A 277 18.72 -0.31 -5.23
C ILE A 277 18.01 -1.07 -4.11
N PHE A 278 18.76 -1.91 -3.40
CA PHE A 278 18.30 -2.62 -2.21
C PHE A 278 19.07 -2.17 -0.97
N LYS A 279 18.35 -1.88 0.12
CA LYS A 279 18.93 -1.47 1.41
C LYS A 279 19.49 -2.69 2.17
N GLY A 280 20.58 -2.53 2.91
CA GLY A 280 21.22 -3.61 3.66
C GLY A 280 20.28 -4.28 4.67
N HIS A 281 19.50 -3.49 5.41
CA HIS A 281 18.47 -4.01 6.33
C HIS A 281 17.45 -4.93 5.62
N TYR A 282 16.96 -4.54 4.43
CA TYR A 282 16.05 -5.37 3.63
C TYR A 282 16.70 -6.70 3.23
N ILE A 283 17.99 -6.67 2.85
CA ILE A 283 18.74 -7.89 2.52
C ILE A 283 18.88 -8.80 3.73
N LYS A 284 19.22 -8.25 4.90
CA LYS A 284 19.36 -9.00 6.16
C LYS A 284 18.05 -9.69 6.54
N LYS A 285 16.92 -8.97 6.50
CA LYS A 285 15.60 -9.57 6.76
C LYS A 285 15.25 -10.67 5.76
N ASN A 286 15.56 -10.50 4.47
CA ASN A 286 15.29 -11.54 3.47
C ASN A 286 16.15 -12.79 3.71
N LEU A 287 17.40 -12.62 4.14
CA LEU A 287 18.28 -13.73 4.49
C LEU A 287 17.72 -14.53 5.66
N GLN A 288 17.25 -13.85 6.71
CA GLN A 288 16.60 -14.51 7.84
C GLN A 288 15.37 -15.30 7.39
N LYS A 289 14.48 -14.68 6.61
CA LYS A 289 13.28 -15.33 6.07
C LYS A 289 13.59 -16.54 5.19
N ALA A 290 14.61 -16.43 4.34
CA ALA A 290 15.08 -17.54 3.52
C ALA A 290 15.63 -18.68 4.38
N ALA A 291 16.39 -18.37 5.43
CA ALA A 291 16.93 -19.36 6.35
C ALA A 291 15.82 -20.09 7.12
N ASP A 292 14.82 -19.36 7.61
CA ASP A 292 13.67 -19.93 8.32
C ASP A 292 12.83 -20.84 7.40
N ALA A 293 12.57 -20.41 6.16
CA ALA A 293 11.83 -21.20 5.18
C ALA A 293 12.59 -22.48 4.79
N HIS A 294 13.91 -22.40 4.61
CA HIS A 294 14.76 -23.57 4.34
C HIS A 294 14.75 -24.57 5.51
N LYS A 295 14.91 -24.08 6.74
CA LYS A 295 14.85 -24.92 7.95
C LYS A 295 13.50 -25.61 8.06
N HIS A 296 12.41 -24.88 7.81
CA HIS A 296 11.06 -25.42 7.83
C HIS A 296 10.88 -26.55 6.80
N ASN A 297 11.26 -26.32 5.53
CA ASN A 297 11.17 -27.33 4.47
C ASN A 297 11.97 -28.60 4.81
N ARG A 298 13.14 -28.46 5.42
CA ARG A 298 13.98 -29.60 5.84
C ARG A 298 13.33 -30.42 6.96
N LEU A 299 12.63 -29.77 7.89
CA LEU A 299 11.99 -30.42 9.04
C LEU A 299 10.68 -31.12 8.67
N THR A 300 9.82 -30.47 7.88
CA THR A 300 8.47 -31.00 7.62
C THR A 300 8.41 -31.98 6.46
N LYS A 301 9.45 -32.05 5.61
CA LYS A 301 9.45 -32.77 4.32
C LYS A 301 8.26 -32.41 3.40
N LEU A 302 7.50 -31.38 3.74
CA LEU A 302 6.42 -30.84 2.94
C LEU A 302 6.99 -29.67 2.15
N THR A 303 6.94 -29.73 0.82
CA THR A 303 7.31 -28.60 -0.04
C THR A 303 6.20 -27.56 -0.02
N ARG A 304 6.03 -26.88 1.12
CA ARG A 304 5.12 -25.72 1.22
C ARG A 304 5.70 -24.48 0.56
N PHE A 305 7.04 -24.42 0.45
CA PHE A 305 7.72 -23.27 -0.14
C PHE A 305 8.44 -23.59 -1.44
N ASN A 306 8.19 -22.78 -2.49
CA ASN A 306 8.94 -22.82 -3.75
C ASN A 306 10.36 -22.27 -3.59
N TYR A 307 10.58 -21.43 -2.57
CA TYR A 307 11.86 -20.82 -2.23
C TYR A 307 12.20 -21.03 -0.74
N PRO A 308 13.49 -21.04 -0.37
CA PRO A 308 14.63 -20.95 -1.27
C PRO A 308 14.81 -22.20 -2.13
N CYS A 309 15.43 -22.03 -3.29
CA CYS A 309 15.73 -23.13 -4.22
C CYS A 309 17.22 -23.20 -4.56
N GLN A 310 17.71 -24.38 -4.94
CA GLN A 310 19.11 -24.56 -5.32
C GLN A 310 19.40 -24.01 -6.72
N ILE A 311 20.59 -23.43 -6.88
CA ILE A 311 21.12 -22.97 -8.16
C ILE A 311 21.77 -24.17 -8.86
N LEU A 312 21.13 -24.61 -9.94
CA LEU A 312 21.54 -25.79 -10.72
C LEU A 312 22.57 -25.50 -11.81
N ILE A 313 22.84 -24.23 -12.12
CA ILE A 313 23.63 -23.83 -13.29
C ILE A 313 25.08 -23.55 -12.88
N SER A 314 26.04 -24.23 -13.50
CA SER A 314 27.48 -24.07 -13.27
C SER A 314 28.17 -22.97 -14.11
N LYS A 315 27.46 -22.37 -15.08
CA LYS A 315 28.04 -21.42 -16.06
C LYS A 315 27.97 -19.93 -15.65
N SER A 316 27.85 -19.60 -14.37
CA SER A 316 27.80 -18.21 -13.90
C SER A 316 28.86 -17.93 -12.84
N GLU A 317 29.09 -16.66 -12.52
CA GLU A 317 29.95 -16.22 -11.39
C GLU A 317 29.43 -16.72 -10.03
N CYS A 318 28.22 -17.28 -9.99
CA CYS A 318 27.65 -17.87 -8.81
C CYS A 318 28.10 -19.33 -8.67
N PRO A 319 28.69 -19.74 -7.54
CA PRO A 319 29.06 -21.14 -7.32
C PRO A 319 27.83 -22.06 -7.40
N SER A 320 27.97 -23.24 -8.00
CA SER A 320 26.92 -24.27 -8.02
C SER A 320 26.64 -24.83 -6.62
N GLY A 321 25.43 -25.36 -6.40
CA GLY A 321 25.04 -25.97 -5.12
C GLY A 321 24.70 -24.95 -4.02
N ARG A 322 24.55 -23.67 -4.39
CA ARG A 322 24.11 -22.58 -3.49
C ARG A 322 22.60 -22.41 -3.56
N TRP A 323 22.05 -21.73 -2.57
CA TRP A 323 20.62 -21.44 -2.48
C TRP A 323 20.33 -20.01 -2.89
N GLN A 324 19.18 -19.80 -3.53
CA GLN A 324 18.69 -18.48 -3.90
C GLN A 324 17.29 -18.19 -3.36
N TRP A 325 17.06 -16.92 -3.04
CA TRP A 325 15.79 -16.37 -2.58
C TRP A 325 15.42 -15.13 -3.41
N PRO A 326 14.19 -15.02 -3.94
CA PRO A 326 13.79 -13.88 -4.76
C PRO A 326 13.73 -12.60 -3.93
N LEU A 327 14.38 -11.54 -4.42
CA LEU A 327 14.15 -10.19 -3.90
C LEU A 327 13.02 -9.53 -4.68
N ARG A 328 12.12 -8.85 -3.96
CA ARG A 328 10.93 -8.25 -4.57
C ARG A 328 11.28 -6.87 -5.12
N ASN A 329 10.88 -6.62 -6.38
CA ASN A 329 11.05 -5.33 -7.04
C ASN A 329 10.26 -4.24 -6.31
N HIS A 330 10.69 -2.98 -6.43
CA HIS A 330 9.94 -1.85 -5.88
C HIS A 330 8.59 -1.69 -6.59
N ALA A 331 7.51 -1.39 -5.84
CA ALA A 331 6.15 -1.27 -6.35
C ALA A 331 6.01 -0.23 -7.48
N GLY A 332 6.79 0.85 -7.40
CA GLY A 332 6.85 1.92 -8.38
C GLY A 332 7.99 1.81 -9.40
N ALA A 333 8.81 0.74 -9.36
CA ALA A 333 9.88 0.59 -10.35
C ALA A 333 9.28 0.51 -11.76
N LYS A 334 9.80 1.32 -12.68
CA LYS A 334 9.65 1.05 -14.12
C LYS A 334 10.17 -0.38 -14.34
N LYS A 335 9.50 -1.15 -15.20
CA LYS A 335 9.96 -2.51 -15.55
C LYS A 335 11.47 -2.43 -15.79
N ALA A 336 12.23 -3.30 -15.14
CA ALA A 336 13.67 -3.39 -15.36
C ALA A 336 13.95 -3.45 -16.86
N THR A 337 15.18 -3.12 -17.27
CA THR A 337 15.57 -3.30 -18.67
C THR A 337 15.10 -4.68 -19.12
N VAL A 338 14.53 -4.80 -20.33
CA VAL A 338 13.84 -6.02 -20.82
C VAL A 338 14.69 -7.29 -20.62
N SER A 339 16.00 -7.11 -20.51
CA SER A 339 17.00 -8.16 -20.26
C SER A 339 17.09 -8.71 -18.83
N VAL A 340 16.64 -8.00 -17.80
CA VAL A 340 16.71 -8.46 -16.40
C VAL A 340 15.43 -9.18 -16.01
N SER A 341 15.56 -10.49 -15.79
CA SER A 341 14.44 -11.36 -15.44
C SER A 341 14.07 -11.32 -13.96
N SER A 342 15.05 -11.17 -13.07
CA SER A 342 14.84 -11.14 -11.61
C SER A 342 16.08 -10.74 -10.82
N THR A 343 15.87 -10.32 -9.57
CA THR A 343 16.95 -10.15 -8.58
C THR A 343 16.80 -11.19 -7.47
N VAL A 344 17.90 -11.78 -7.05
CA VAL A 344 17.94 -12.84 -6.04
C VAL A 344 19.03 -12.59 -5.00
N LEU A 345 18.73 -12.98 -3.77
CA LEU A 345 19.67 -13.15 -2.68
C LEU A 345 20.29 -14.54 -2.78
N VAL A 346 21.61 -14.66 -2.69
CA VAL A 346 22.32 -15.95 -2.73
C VAL A 346 23.04 -16.21 -1.42
N PHE A 347 22.93 -17.44 -0.92
CA PHE A 347 23.51 -17.85 0.36
C PHE A 347 24.01 -19.32 0.35
N SER A 348 24.87 -19.65 1.32
CA SER A 348 25.43 -20.99 1.49
C SER A 348 24.43 -21.95 2.15
N GLN A 349 24.76 -23.25 2.21
CA GLN A 349 23.97 -24.23 2.97
C GLN A 349 23.89 -23.91 4.47
N ASN A 350 24.88 -23.19 5.01
CA ASN A 350 24.93 -22.72 6.40
C ASN A 350 24.33 -21.32 6.56
N PHE A 351 23.64 -20.80 5.53
CA PHE A 351 23.04 -19.46 5.51
C PHE A 351 24.04 -18.30 5.50
N ASP A 352 25.30 -18.55 5.11
CA ASP A 352 26.27 -17.48 4.92
C ASP A 352 25.85 -16.63 3.70
N PHE A 353 25.79 -15.31 3.89
CA PHE A 353 25.47 -14.37 2.82
C PHE A 353 26.58 -14.33 1.77
N LEU A 354 26.27 -14.68 0.52
CA LEU A 354 27.24 -14.68 -0.59
C LEU A 354 27.13 -13.46 -1.50
N GLY A 355 25.96 -12.80 -1.49
CA GLY A 355 25.72 -11.58 -2.24
C GLY A 355 24.30 -11.45 -2.76
N VAL A 356 24.05 -10.32 -3.43
CA VAL A 356 22.85 -10.08 -4.22
C VAL A 356 23.23 -10.16 -5.69
N TYR A 357 22.39 -10.82 -6.49
CA TYR A 357 22.63 -11.06 -7.91
C TYR A 357 21.37 -10.69 -8.70
N TYR A 358 21.54 -10.20 -9.92
CA TYR A 358 20.44 -10.11 -10.88
C TYR A 358 20.66 -11.10 -12.02
N ILE A 359 19.56 -11.59 -12.59
CA ILE A 359 19.57 -12.62 -13.63
C ILE A 359 19.28 -11.97 -14.97
N LYS A 360 20.31 -11.91 -15.83
CA LYS A 360 20.24 -11.36 -17.19
C LYS A 360 20.70 -12.41 -18.18
N ASN A 361 19.87 -12.72 -19.19
CA ASN A 361 20.16 -13.77 -20.19
C ASN A 361 20.56 -15.12 -19.55
N LYS A 362 19.84 -15.56 -18.51
CA LYS A 362 20.10 -16.78 -17.71
C LYS A 362 21.45 -16.80 -16.96
N LYS A 363 22.17 -15.68 -16.89
CA LYS A 363 23.40 -15.54 -16.10
C LYS A 363 23.12 -14.76 -14.82
N HIS A 364 23.64 -15.26 -13.70
CA HIS A 364 23.69 -14.52 -12.44
C HIS A 364 24.85 -13.53 -12.49
N ILE A 365 24.57 -12.24 -12.32
CA ILE A 365 25.56 -11.18 -12.28
C ILE A 365 25.49 -10.54 -10.90
N LYS A 366 26.64 -10.42 -10.23
CA LYS A 366 26.70 -9.87 -8.87
C LYS A 366 26.37 -8.37 -8.88
N CYS A 367 25.52 -7.94 -7.95
CA CYS A 367 25.18 -6.53 -7.79
C CYS A 367 26.34 -5.76 -7.15
N ALA A 368 26.48 -4.49 -7.53
CA ALA A 368 27.48 -3.60 -6.95
C ALA A 368 27.09 -3.25 -5.51
N LYS A 369 27.96 -3.56 -4.55
CA LYS A 369 27.80 -3.17 -3.14
C LYS A 369 28.52 -1.85 -2.91
N TYR A 370 27.85 -0.89 -2.29
CA TYR A 370 28.43 0.39 -1.92
C TYR A 370 27.84 0.87 -0.59
N PHE A 371 28.51 1.86 0.02
CA PHE A 371 28.12 2.45 1.29
C PHE A 371 27.73 3.91 1.07
N VAL A 372 26.59 4.31 1.62
CA VAL A 372 26.14 5.70 1.63
C VAL A 372 26.49 6.27 2.99
N GLN A 373 27.43 7.22 3.02
CA GLN A 373 27.71 7.97 4.23
C GLN A 373 26.55 8.94 4.47
N ARG A 374 25.77 8.69 5.51
CA ARG A 374 24.61 9.53 5.84
C ARG A 374 25.14 10.90 6.25
N ARG A 375 24.90 11.92 5.44
CA ARG A 375 24.94 13.30 5.94
C ARG A 375 23.72 13.44 6.86
N PRO A 376 23.83 14.09 8.03
CA PRO A 376 22.68 14.38 8.86
C PRO A 376 21.75 15.29 8.07
N ASP A 377 20.79 14.70 7.37
CA ASP A 377 19.76 15.46 6.67
C ASP A 377 18.99 16.22 7.75
N LYS A 378 18.92 17.55 7.62
CA LYS A 378 17.97 18.37 8.40
C LYS A 378 16.61 17.71 8.17
N ALA A 379 16.03 17.13 9.22
CA ALA A 379 14.71 16.52 9.15
C ALA A 379 13.73 17.58 8.63
N SER A 380 13.41 17.52 7.34
CA SER A 380 12.34 18.31 6.79
C SER A 380 11.07 17.69 7.35
N MET A 381 10.42 18.43 8.25
CA MET A 381 9.12 18.05 8.79
C MET A 381 8.15 18.11 7.61
N ILE A 382 7.91 16.96 6.97
CA ILE A 382 6.90 16.84 5.93
C ILE A 382 5.56 16.98 6.65
N LEU A 383 4.97 18.18 6.62
CA LEU A 383 3.56 18.35 6.95
C LEU A 383 2.76 17.56 5.91
N PHE A 384 2.13 16.48 6.36
CA PHE A 384 1.17 15.76 5.52
C PHE A 384 -0.02 16.70 5.31
N PRO A 385 -0.33 17.12 4.07
CA PRO A 385 -1.56 17.86 3.81
C PRO A 385 -2.74 16.97 4.21
N ASP A 386 -3.75 17.54 4.87
CA ASP A 386 -4.98 16.84 5.19
C ASP A 386 -5.69 16.44 3.89
N LEU A 387 -5.61 15.16 3.55
CA LEU A 387 -6.10 14.59 2.28
C LEU A 387 -7.63 14.44 2.25
N ASN A 388 -8.34 14.80 3.32
CA ASN A 388 -9.80 14.76 3.42
C ASN A 388 -10.47 16.13 3.23
N VAL A 389 -9.69 17.20 3.08
CA VAL A 389 -10.23 18.46 2.58
C VAL A 389 -10.48 18.27 1.09
N SER A 390 -11.73 18.46 0.65
CA SER A 390 -12.07 18.49 -0.77
C SER A 390 -11.08 19.40 -1.48
N ALA A 391 -10.27 18.83 -2.37
CA ALA A 391 -9.53 19.57 -3.37
C ALA A 391 -10.54 20.14 -4.37
N SER A 392 -11.36 21.10 -3.93
CA SER A 392 -12.36 21.74 -4.78
C SER A 392 -11.73 22.72 -5.76
N CYS A 393 -10.47 23.13 -5.60
CA CYS A 393 -9.85 24.13 -6.49
C CYS A 393 -8.37 23.97 -6.89
N CYS A 394 -7.56 23.03 -6.36
CA CYS A 394 -6.09 23.21 -6.42
C CYS A 394 -5.23 22.09 -7.03
N LEU A 395 -5.78 21.07 -7.68
CA LEU A 395 -4.92 20.03 -8.29
C LEU A 395 -4.28 20.46 -9.62
N ASP A 396 -4.82 21.46 -10.30
CA ASP A 396 -4.24 22.04 -11.52
C ASP A 396 -3.36 23.28 -11.25
N CYS A 397 -3.21 23.69 -9.97
CA CYS A 397 -2.43 24.87 -9.57
C CYS A 397 -1.10 24.52 -8.86
N MET A 398 -0.66 23.25 -8.91
CA MET A 398 0.64 22.81 -8.37
C MET A 398 1.77 22.87 -9.42
N ASP A 399 1.77 23.91 -10.25
CA ASP A 399 3.00 24.45 -10.81
C ASP A 399 3.43 25.65 -9.94
N ASP A 400 4.73 25.90 -9.78
CA ASP A 400 5.39 26.74 -8.77
C ASP A 400 4.95 28.23 -8.67
N SER A 401 3.86 28.65 -9.33
CA SER A 401 3.39 30.03 -9.40
C SER A 401 2.22 30.35 -8.47
N GLY A 402 2.13 29.70 -7.31
CA GLY A 402 1.02 29.77 -6.34
C GLY A 402 0.12 31.02 -6.43
N CYS A 403 -1.11 30.85 -6.92
CA CYS A 403 -2.18 31.85 -6.86
C CYS A 403 -3.54 31.16 -6.76
N CYS A 404 -4.30 31.48 -5.72
CA CYS A 404 -5.75 31.30 -5.65
C CYS A 404 -6.34 32.67 -5.28
N PRO A 405 -7.11 33.33 -6.17
CA PRO A 405 -7.79 34.55 -5.78
C PRO A 405 -8.98 34.21 -4.89
N GLU A 406 -9.07 34.89 -3.74
CA GLU A 406 -10.28 34.95 -2.93
C GLU A 406 -11.41 35.62 -3.73
N THR A 407 -12.62 35.09 -3.55
CA THR A 407 -13.87 35.63 -4.08
C THR A 407 -14.19 36.97 -3.41
N ASN A 408 -14.33 38.03 -4.20
CA ASN A 408 -15.07 39.23 -3.78
C ASN A 408 -16.47 39.23 -4.42
N GLU A 409 -17.45 39.51 -3.57
CA GLU A 409 -18.86 39.68 -3.90
C GLU A 409 -19.13 40.92 -4.76
N ALA A 410 -20.18 40.78 -5.58
CA ALA A 410 -21.12 41.80 -6.08
C ALA A 410 -20.59 43.17 -6.53
N SER A 411 -20.63 43.39 -7.85
CA SER A 411 -21.01 44.68 -8.42
C SER A 411 -21.56 44.49 -9.83
N ASP A 412 -22.79 44.93 -10.05
CA ASP A 412 -23.42 45.14 -11.35
C ASP A 412 -22.49 45.96 -12.25
N ARG A 413 -22.16 45.43 -13.44
CA ARG A 413 -22.27 46.14 -14.72
C ARG A 413 -21.81 45.30 -15.90
N ASP A 414 -22.66 45.36 -16.90
CA ASP A 414 -22.42 45.08 -18.31
C ASP A 414 -21.12 45.72 -18.80
N THR A 415 -20.11 44.93 -19.18
CA THR A 415 -19.22 45.20 -20.34
C THR A 415 -18.25 44.05 -20.58
N SER A 416 -17.97 43.81 -21.85
CA SER A 416 -16.98 42.88 -22.41
C SER A 416 -15.64 42.87 -21.65
N MET A 417 -15.20 41.69 -21.22
CA MET A 417 -13.89 41.52 -20.58
C MET A 417 -12.90 40.84 -21.54
N LYS A 418 -11.97 41.66 -22.00
CA LYS A 418 -10.67 41.32 -22.60
C LYS A 418 -9.63 41.97 -21.68
N ILE A 419 -8.41 41.40 -21.59
CA ILE A 419 -7.20 41.96 -20.91
C ILE A 419 -7.14 41.60 -19.40
N CYS A 420 -6.05 41.21 -18.73
CA CYS A 420 -4.59 41.22 -18.95
C CYS A 420 -3.90 40.12 -18.11
N CYS A 421 -2.74 39.64 -18.56
CA CYS A 421 -1.67 39.16 -17.69
C CYS A 421 -0.44 40.02 -17.99
N GLU A 422 -0.02 40.86 -17.05
CA GLU A 422 1.28 41.53 -17.09
C GLU A 422 1.99 41.44 -15.73
N SER A 423 3.17 40.81 -15.78
CA SER A 423 4.42 41.07 -15.02
C SER A 423 4.43 41.14 -13.49
N VAL A 424 5.37 40.40 -12.85
CA VAL A 424 6.60 40.93 -12.21
C VAL A 424 7.53 39.78 -11.73
N HIS A 425 8.82 39.89 -12.08
CA HIS A 425 10.07 39.28 -11.58
C HIS A 425 10.11 37.87 -10.93
N CYS A 426 10.89 36.96 -11.54
CA CYS A 426 11.59 35.88 -10.84
C CYS A 426 13.10 35.93 -11.13
N VAL A 427 13.88 35.90 -10.05
CA VAL A 427 15.34 35.82 -10.03
C VAL A 427 15.75 34.36 -10.30
N THR A 428 16.58 34.13 -11.30
CA THR A 428 17.22 32.83 -11.57
C THR A 428 18.42 32.64 -10.64
N GLU A 429 18.36 31.66 -9.74
CA GLU A 429 19.53 31.18 -9.00
C GLU A 429 20.00 29.84 -9.58
N ILE A 430 21.28 29.81 -9.98
CA ILE A 430 21.95 28.71 -10.67
C ILE A 430 22.47 27.74 -9.60
N CYS A 431 21.94 26.52 -9.54
CA CYS A 431 22.62 25.42 -8.84
C CYS A 431 23.64 24.76 -9.78
N ARG A 432 24.92 25.10 -9.60
CA ARG A 432 26.07 24.29 -10.04
C ARG A 432 26.08 23.00 -9.23
N GLU A 433 26.05 21.85 -9.91
CA GLU A 433 26.52 20.59 -9.34
C GLU A 433 28.02 20.47 -9.61
N ASP A 434 28.83 20.56 -8.55
CA ASP A 434 30.23 20.18 -8.57
C ASP A 434 30.33 18.64 -8.53
N ILE A 435 30.67 18.05 -9.67
CA ILE A 435 31.10 16.66 -9.76
C ILE A 435 32.59 16.61 -9.38
N ILE A 436 32.90 16.08 -8.20
CA ILE A 436 34.26 15.64 -7.87
C ILE A 436 34.48 14.28 -8.53
N VAL A 437 35.20 14.28 -9.66
CA VAL A 437 35.75 13.06 -10.27
C VAL A 437 37.13 12.81 -9.66
N ASP A 438 37.24 11.75 -8.85
CA ASP A 438 38.52 11.20 -8.43
C ASP A 438 39.18 10.51 -9.63
N ASN A 439 40.24 11.13 -10.17
CA ASN A 439 41.12 10.54 -11.15
C ASN A 439 42.19 9.70 -10.45
N ASN A 440 42.07 8.38 -10.55
CA ASN A 440 43.20 7.47 -10.36
C ASN A 440 43.16 6.40 -11.45
N MET A 441 43.89 6.65 -12.55
CA MET A 441 44.46 5.59 -13.36
C MET A 441 45.78 6.04 -14.00
N ALA A 442 46.80 5.27 -13.66
CA ALA A 442 48.17 5.34 -14.11
C ALA A 442 48.34 5.24 -15.63
N ARG A 443 49.45 5.77 -16.13
CA ARG A 443 50.21 5.15 -17.22
C ARG A 443 51.65 5.67 -17.30
N ILE A 444 52.56 4.69 -17.34
CA ILE A 444 53.98 4.67 -17.74
C ILE A 444 54.96 5.30 -16.77
#